data_AF-A0A940JK13-F1
#
_entry.id   AF-A0A940JK13-F1
#
_cell.length_a   1.000
_cell.length_b   1.000
_cell.length_c   1.000
_cell.angle_alpha   90.00
_cell.angle_beta   90.00
_cell.angle_gamma   90.00
#
_symmetry.space_group_name_H-M   'P 1'
#
loop_
_entity.id
_entity.type
_entity.pdbx_description
1 polymer ?
#
loop_
_entity_poly.entity_id
_entity_poly.type
_entity_poly.pdbx_seq_one_letter_code
_entity_poly.pdbx_strand_id
1 'polypeptide(L)'
;LDMGTGLNSQIIGTSTFWRFEFFTGIILLSLTLPLNYFLTKTIGVTGPAISNLVAFTIYNFIRCMFLYRKLKMQPFSIKTVYTILLGAAAYIICYLLFNNKMGLEWIMIRSVLFILLFGGGAMLLKLSPDIFHVIDTVKNRVRKP
;
A
#
# COMPACT_ATOMS: atom_id res chain seq x y z
N LEU A 1 0.96 4.48 0.58
CA LEU A 1 -0.35 4.97 0.09
C LEU A 1 -0.55 4.57 -1.37
N ASP A 2 0.29 5.04 -2.30
CA ASP A 2 0.14 4.76 -3.73
C ASP A 2 0.08 3.28 -4.12
N MET A 3 0.80 2.38 -3.46
CA MET A 3 0.69 0.94 -3.77
C MET A 3 -0.67 0.35 -3.37
N GLY A 4 -1.32 0.88 -2.33
CA GLY A 4 -2.63 0.42 -1.87
C GLY A 4 -3.80 1.09 -2.61
N THR A 5 -3.60 2.31 -3.11
CA THR A 5 -4.62 3.10 -3.82
C THR A 5 -4.39 3.15 -5.33
N GLY A 6 -3.28 2.62 -5.84
CA GLY A 6 -2.93 2.62 -7.26
C GLY A 6 -3.86 1.78 -8.13
N LEU A 7 -4.58 0.82 -7.55
CA LEU A 7 -5.68 0.14 -8.26
C LEU A 7 -6.84 1.11 -8.55
N ASN A 8 -7.07 2.13 -7.72
CA ASN A 8 -8.13 3.10 -7.95
C ASN A 8 -7.91 3.92 -9.22
N SER A 9 -6.65 4.27 -9.56
CA SER A 9 -6.35 4.98 -10.82
C SER A 9 -6.58 4.10 -12.04
N GLN A 10 -6.23 2.82 -11.96
CA GLN A 10 -6.49 1.84 -13.01
C GLN A 10 -8.00 1.62 -13.22
N ILE A 11 -8.78 1.53 -12.14
CA ILE A 11 -10.25 1.37 -12.19
C ILE A 11 -10.91 2.62 -12.79
N ILE A 12 -10.49 3.82 -12.38
CA ILE A 12 -11.07 5.07 -12.88
C ILE A 12 -10.67 5.29 -14.34
N GLY A 13 -9.41 5.03 -14.71
CA GLY A 13 -8.88 5.20 -16.06
C GLY A 13 -9.46 4.25 -17.10
N THR A 14 -9.86 3.03 -16.69
CA THR A 14 -10.54 2.06 -17.57
C THR A 14 -12.05 2.29 -17.67
N SER A 15 -12.62 3.16 -16.83
CA SER A 15 -14.04 3.50 -16.81
C SER A 15 -14.36 4.78 -17.60
N THR A 16 -15.65 5.11 -17.74
CA THR A 16 -16.10 6.37 -18.39
C THR A 16 -15.73 7.65 -17.61
N PHE A 17 -15.05 7.54 -16.46
CA PHE A 17 -14.70 8.64 -15.57
C PHE A 17 -13.30 9.23 -15.78
N TRP A 18 -12.66 9.04 -16.94
CA TRP A 18 -11.33 9.60 -17.25
C TRP A 18 -11.21 11.12 -17.02
N ARG A 19 -12.29 11.90 -17.22
CA ARG A 19 -12.30 13.34 -16.95
C ARG A 19 -12.08 13.65 -15.46
N PHE A 20 -12.64 12.82 -14.57
CA PHE A 20 -12.44 12.96 -13.13
C PHE A 20 -10.99 12.65 -12.73
N GLU A 21 -10.39 11.63 -13.35
CA GLU A 21 -8.96 11.31 -13.20
C GLU A 21 -8.08 12.51 -13.53
N PHE A 22 -8.38 13.19 -14.64
CA PHE A 22 -7.68 14.39 -15.09
C PHE A 22 -7.83 15.56 -14.10
N PHE A 23 -9.05 15.87 -13.66
CA PHE A 23 -9.29 16.95 -12.69
C PHE A 23 -8.62 16.68 -11.34
N THR A 24 -8.66 15.44 -10.84
CA THR A 24 -7.96 15.08 -9.59
C THR A 24 -6.45 15.21 -9.72
N GLY A 25 -5.88 14.91 -10.89
CA GLY A 25 -4.46 15.15 -11.18
C GLY A 25 -4.09 16.63 -11.18
N ILE A 26 -4.94 17.50 -11.73
CA ILE A 26 -4.75 18.96 -11.65
C ILE A 26 -4.80 19.44 -10.21
N ILE A 27 -5.75 18.96 -9.40
CA ILE A 27 -5.84 19.30 -7.98
C ILE A 27 -4.56 18.89 -7.25
N LEU A 28 -4.06 17.67 -7.51
CA LEU A 28 -2.81 17.19 -6.92
C LEU A 28 -1.64 18.11 -7.28
N LEU A 29 -1.50 18.50 -8.56
CA LEU A 29 -0.42 19.39 -9.01
C LEU A 29 -0.53 20.76 -8.35
N SER A 30 -1.72 21.34 -8.33
CA SER A 30 -2.02 22.63 -7.70
C SER A 30 -1.80 22.61 -6.18
N LEU A 31 -1.91 21.45 -5.53
CA LEU A 31 -1.59 21.31 -4.11
C LEU A 31 -0.09 21.10 -3.89
N THR A 32 0.54 20.27 -4.73
CA THR A 32 1.94 19.85 -4.57
C THR A 32 2.89 21.02 -4.79
N LEU A 33 2.70 21.83 -5.84
CA LEU A 33 3.60 22.93 -6.17
C LEU A 33 3.74 23.99 -5.04
N PRO A 34 2.66 24.61 -4.53
CA PRO A 34 2.78 25.60 -3.46
C PRO A 34 3.25 24.94 -2.16
N LEU A 35 2.74 23.76 -1.82
CA LEU A 35 3.10 23.09 -0.57
C LEU A 35 4.57 22.69 -0.55
N ASN A 36 5.11 22.24 -1.68
CA ASN A 36 6.52 21.90 -1.82
C ASN A 36 7.38 23.16 -1.71
N TYR A 37 7.01 24.26 -2.38
CA TYR A 37 7.76 25.52 -2.29
C TYR A 37 7.78 26.09 -0.85
N PHE A 38 6.63 26.18 -0.19
CA PHE A 38 6.55 26.72 1.18
C PHE A 38 7.30 25.85 2.19
N LEU A 39 7.11 24.53 2.15
CA LEU A 39 7.78 23.63 3.10
C LEU A 39 9.27 23.48 2.83
N THR A 40 9.71 23.56 1.58
CA THR A 40 11.15 23.58 1.25
C THR A 40 11.81 24.82 1.81
N LYS A 41 11.13 25.97 1.74
CA LYS A 41 11.65 27.23 2.28
C LYS A 41 11.74 27.25 3.82
N THR A 42 10.82 26.57 4.52
CA THR A 42 10.78 26.57 6.00
C THR A 42 11.58 25.44 6.64
N ILE A 43 11.55 24.23 6.07
CA ILE A 43 12.09 23.00 6.67
C ILE A 43 13.27 22.42 5.85
N GLY A 44 13.65 23.05 4.75
CA GLY A 44 14.74 22.57 3.89
C GLY A 44 14.41 21.27 3.17
N VAL A 45 15.36 20.32 3.16
CA VAL A 45 15.31 19.08 2.36
C VAL A 45 14.20 18.12 2.80
N THR A 46 13.74 18.19 4.06
CA THR A 46 12.61 17.38 4.54
C THR A 46 11.26 17.95 4.11
N GLY A 47 11.22 19.21 3.67
CA GLY A 47 10.02 19.91 3.24
C GLY A 47 9.28 19.21 2.08
N PRO A 48 9.97 18.86 0.97
CA PRO A 48 9.38 18.09 -0.12
C PRO A 48 8.77 16.75 0.30
N ALA A 49 9.39 16.02 1.23
CA ALA A 49 8.90 14.71 1.67
C ALA A 49 7.54 14.85 2.39
N ILE A 50 7.44 15.82 3.30
CA ILE A 50 6.20 16.11 4.04
C ILE A 50 5.13 16.67 3.09
N SER A 51 5.51 17.57 2.20
CA SER A 51 4.63 18.11 1.16
C SER A 51 4.00 17.01 0.31
N ASN A 52 4.81 16.09 -0.22
CA ASN A 52 4.33 14.98 -1.02
C ASN A 52 3.41 14.06 -0.21
N LEU A 53 3.76 13.75 1.05
CA LEU A 53 2.91 12.93 1.91
C LEU A 53 1.52 13.54 2.10
N VAL A 54 1.45 14.85 2.38
CA VAL A 54 0.18 15.57 2.54
C VAL A 54 -0.61 15.62 1.22
N ALA A 55 0.06 15.99 0.13
CA ALA A 55 -0.58 16.11 -1.18
C ALA A 55 -1.14 14.78 -1.67
N PHE A 56 -0.35 13.70 -1.59
CA PHE A 56 -0.81 12.36 -1.94
C PHE A 56 -1.91 11.85 -1.01
N THR A 57 -1.89 12.19 0.27
CA THR A 57 -2.95 11.79 1.20
C THR A 57 -4.29 12.43 0.81
N ILE A 58 -4.31 13.74 0.55
CA ILE A 58 -5.52 14.46 0.13
C ILE A 58 -6.03 13.93 -1.20
N TYR A 59 -5.13 13.75 -2.17
CA TYR A 59 -5.47 13.23 -3.49
C TYR A 59 -6.08 11.81 -3.42
N ASN A 60 -5.44 10.92 -2.68
CA ASN A 60 -5.94 9.56 -2.49
C ASN A 60 -7.26 9.51 -1.72
N PHE A 61 -7.47 10.43 -0.77
CA PHE A 61 -8.72 10.58 -0.03
C PHE A 61 -9.88 11.02 -0.95
N ILE A 62 -9.66 12.05 -1.79
CA ILE A 62 -10.66 12.52 -2.76
C ILE A 62 -11.08 11.38 -3.70
N ARG A 63 -10.11 10.59 -4.18
CA ARG A 63 -10.39 9.43 -5.04
C ARG A 63 -11.16 8.34 -4.34
N CYS A 64 -10.76 7.94 -3.13
CA CYS A 64 -11.50 6.95 -2.36
C CYS A 64 -12.95 7.39 -2.12
N MET A 65 -13.16 8.66 -1.77
CA MET A 65 -14.50 9.20 -1.53
C MET A 65 -15.34 9.20 -2.81
N PHE A 66 -14.75 9.57 -3.95
CA PHE A 66 -15.44 9.52 -5.24
C PHE A 66 -15.80 8.09 -5.64
N LEU A 67 -14.85 7.15 -5.52
CA LEU A 67 -15.07 5.73 -5.83
C LEU A 67 -16.21 5.16 -4.97
N TYR A 68 -16.19 5.46 -3.67
CA TYR A 68 -17.22 5.03 -2.73
C TYR A 68 -18.61 5.59 -3.08
N ARG A 69 -18.71 6.88 -3.42
CA ARG A 69 -20.00 7.51 -3.74
C ARG A 69 -20.56 7.13 -5.11
N LYS A 70 -19.71 6.97 -6.13
CA LYS A 70 -20.15 6.76 -7.53
C LYS A 70 -20.17 5.31 -7.94
N LEU A 71 -19.15 4.53 -7.57
CA LEU A 71 -19.02 3.14 -7.96
C LEU A 71 -19.51 2.19 -6.85
N LYS A 72 -19.80 2.70 -5.64
CA LYS A 72 -20.14 1.90 -4.43
C LYS A 72 -19.13 0.79 -4.13
N MET A 73 -17.91 0.93 -4.66
CA MET A 73 -16.81 0.02 -4.41
C MET A 73 -16.02 0.57 -3.23
N GLN A 74 -15.89 -0.23 -2.18
CA GLN A 74 -15.05 0.11 -1.05
C GLN A 74 -13.64 -0.43 -1.30
N PRO A 75 -12.63 0.44 -1.51
CA PRO A 75 -11.27 -0.01 -1.87
C PRO A 75 -10.57 -0.72 -0.70
N PHE A 76 -11.05 -0.52 0.53
CA PHE A 76 -10.50 -1.12 1.74
C PHE A 76 -11.56 -1.97 2.45
N SER A 77 -11.28 -3.26 2.60
CA SER A 77 -12.13 -4.21 3.32
C SER A 77 -11.70 -4.32 4.79
N ILE A 78 -12.53 -4.90 5.65
CA ILE A 78 -12.13 -5.34 7.00
C ILE A 78 -10.88 -6.23 6.92
N LYS A 79 -10.71 -6.98 5.82
CA LYS A 79 -9.51 -7.76 5.52
C LYS A 79 -8.26 -6.89 5.44
N THR A 80 -8.34 -5.69 4.88
CA THR A 80 -7.21 -4.75 4.85
C THR A 80 -6.74 -4.38 6.26
N VAL A 81 -7.67 -4.18 7.19
CA VAL A 81 -7.33 -3.90 8.60
C VAL A 81 -6.62 -5.10 9.22
N TYR A 82 -7.13 -6.32 9.01
CA TYR A 82 -6.45 -7.54 9.47
C TYR A 82 -5.04 -7.69 8.85
N THR A 83 -4.84 -7.32 7.59
CA THR A 83 -3.50 -7.35 6.95
C THR A 83 -2.53 -6.40 7.64
N ILE A 84 -2.96 -5.17 7.94
CA ILE A 84 -2.14 -4.16 8.62
C ILE A 84 -1.78 -4.64 10.03
N LEU A 85 -2.77 -5.18 10.75
CA LEU A 85 -2.60 -5.67 12.11
C LEU A 85 -1.65 -6.87 12.15
N LEU A 86 -1.76 -7.77 11.17
CA LEU A 86 -0.86 -8.92 11.02
C LEU A 86 0.57 -8.49 10.68
N GLY A 87 0.74 -7.49 9.81
CA GLY A 87 2.04 -6.89 9.51
C GLY A 87 2.68 -6.22 10.73
N ALA A 88 1.90 -5.46 11.49
CA ALA A 88 2.35 -4.84 12.73
C ALA A 88 2.75 -5.89 13.78
N ALA A 89 1.94 -6.94 13.96
CA ALA A 89 2.25 -8.04 14.86
C ALA A 89 3.52 -8.79 14.44
N ALA A 90 3.65 -9.14 13.15
CA ALA A 90 4.85 -9.80 12.62
C ALA A 90 6.11 -8.94 12.82
N TYR A 91 5.99 -7.62 12.62
CA TYR A 91 7.08 -6.68 12.88
C TYR A 91 7.46 -6.65 14.36
N ILE A 92 6.50 -6.51 15.28
CA ILE A 92 6.74 -6.47 16.72
C ILE A 92 7.42 -7.76 17.20
N ILE A 93 6.95 -8.92 16.74
CA ILE A 93 7.55 -10.22 17.07
C ILE A 93 9.00 -10.28 16.60
N CYS A 94 9.27 -9.91 15.33
CA CYS A 94 10.62 -9.90 14.78
C CYS A 94 11.53 -8.88 15.48
N TYR A 95 10.98 -7.72 15.86
CA TYR A 95 11.71 -6.69 16.59
C TYR A 95 12.12 -7.22 17.96
N LEU A 96 11.20 -7.74 18.76
CA LEU A 96 11.48 -8.26 20.10
C LEU A 96 12.47 -9.43 20.10
N LEU A 97 12.40 -10.34 19.11
CA LEU A 97 13.29 -11.51 19.05
C LEU A 97 14.74 -11.15 18.70
N PHE A 98 14.95 -10.18 17.81
CA PHE A 98 16.26 -9.92 17.19
C PHE A 98 16.84 -8.54 17.46
N ASN A 99 16.23 -7.71 18.32
CA ASN A 99 16.69 -6.34 18.59
C ASN A 99 18.17 -6.25 19.00
N ASN A 100 18.64 -7.24 19.76
CA ASN A 100 19.98 -7.22 20.36
C ASN A 100 21.04 -8.00 19.54
N LYS A 101 20.71 -8.43 18.32
CA LYS A 101 21.62 -9.25 17.50
C LYS A 101 22.03 -8.48 16.24
N MET A 102 23.34 -8.26 16.08
CA MET A 102 23.94 -7.65 14.88
C MET A 102 24.70 -8.71 14.08
N GLY A 103 24.59 -8.65 12.74
CA GLY A 103 25.26 -9.56 11.82
C GLY A 103 24.40 -9.92 10.59
N LEU A 104 25.05 -10.30 9.48
CA LEU A 104 24.37 -10.67 8.23
C LEU A 104 23.42 -11.87 8.44
N GLU A 105 23.84 -12.85 9.24
CA GLU A 105 23.06 -14.05 9.56
C GLU A 105 21.73 -13.70 10.23
N TRP A 106 21.74 -12.79 11.20
CA TRP A 106 20.53 -12.36 11.90
C TRP A 106 19.59 -11.54 11.01
N ILE A 107 20.13 -10.76 10.06
CA ILE A 107 19.32 -10.06 9.05
C ILE A 107 18.58 -11.07 8.16
N MET A 108 19.26 -12.13 7.73
CA MET A 108 18.66 -13.20 6.92
C MET A 108 17.57 -13.94 7.71
N ILE A 109 17.88 -14.37 8.94
CA ILE A 109 16.93 -15.08 9.81
C ILE A 109 15.70 -14.21 10.11
N ARG A 110 15.88 -12.93 10.44
CA ARG A 110 14.77 -12.00 10.70
C ARG A 110 13.88 -11.83 9.47
N SER A 111 14.47 -11.73 8.28
CA SER A 111 13.72 -11.59 7.03
C SER A 111 12.92 -12.85 6.71
N VAL A 112 13.53 -14.02 6.86
CA VAL A 112 12.85 -15.32 6.67
C VAL A 112 11.72 -15.50 7.68
N LEU A 113 11.95 -15.17 8.95
CA LEU A 113 10.92 -15.25 9.99
C LEU A 113 9.74 -14.31 9.68
N PHE A 114 10.03 -13.08 9.26
CA PHE A 114 8.98 -12.13 8.88
C PHE A 114 8.16 -12.65 7.69
N ILE A 115 8.82 -13.20 6.67
CA ILE A 115 8.13 -13.80 5.51
C ILE A 115 7.24 -14.97 5.95
N LEU A 116 7.71 -15.83 6.86
CA LEU A 116 6.92 -16.95 7.36
C LEU A 116 5.72 -16.50 8.19
N LEU A 117 5.91 -15.55 9.12
CA LEU A 117 4.84 -15.03 9.96
C LEU A 117 3.80 -14.25 9.13
N PHE A 118 4.27 -13.33 8.28
CA PHE A 118 3.40 -12.51 7.46
C PHE A 118 2.73 -13.34 6.37
N GLY A 119 3.50 -14.14 5.63
CA GLY A 119 2.99 -14.98 4.54
C GLY A 119 2.09 -16.12 5.03
N GLY A 120 2.51 -16.84 6.07
CA GLY A 120 1.71 -17.91 6.67
C GLY A 120 0.42 -17.36 7.28
N GLY A 121 0.50 -16.26 8.03
CA GLY A 121 -0.66 -15.55 8.54
C GLY A 121 -1.58 -15.03 7.43
N ALA A 122 -1.01 -14.50 6.35
CA ALA A 122 -1.77 -14.01 5.20
C ALA A 122 -2.61 -15.12 4.54
N MET A 123 -2.03 -16.31 4.39
CA MET A 123 -2.69 -17.47 3.81
C MET A 123 -3.76 -18.06 4.74
N LEU A 124 -3.47 -18.22 6.03
CA LEU A 124 -4.40 -18.79 7.01
C LEU A 124 -5.69 -17.96 7.15
N LEU A 125 -5.55 -16.63 7.23
CA LEU A 125 -6.69 -15.71 7.35
C LEU A 125 -7.40 -15.43 6.01
N LYS A 126 -6.96 -16.04 4.90
CA LYS A 126 -7.51 -15.84 3.55
C LYS A 126 -7.73 -14.35 3.22
N LEU A 127 -6.69 -13.56 3.50
CA LEU A 127 -6.77 -12.10 3.44
C LEU A 127 -6.96 -11.57 2.02
N SER A 128 -6.50 -12.32 1.01
CA SER A 128 -6.86 -12.07 -0.39
C SER A 128 -7.25 -13.37 -1.11
N PRO A 129 -8.41 -13.41 -1.79
CA PRO A 129 -8.79 -14.54 -2.64
C PRO A 129 -7.83 -14.73 -3.84
N ASP A 130 -7.15 -13.67 -4.28
CA ASP A 130 -6.20 -13.74 -5.40
C ASP A 130 -4.98 -14.60 -5.07
N ILE A 131 -4.60 -14.69 -3.78
CA ILE A 131 -3.47 -15.52 -3.34
C ILE A 131 -3.70 -16.98 -3.70
N PHE A 132 -4.92 -17.49 -3.48
CA PHE A 132 -5.26 -18.87 -3.83
C PHE A 132 -5.23 -19.10 -5.33
N HIS A 133 -5.76 -18.16 -6.11
CA HIS A 133 -5.77 -18.24 -7.57
C HIS A 133 -4.35 -18.23 -8.16
N VAL A 134 -3.45 -17.42 -7.60
CA VAL A 134 -2.04 -17.37 -8.00
C VAL A 134 -1.33 -18.68 -7.62
N ILE A 135 -1.55 -19.19 -6.41
CA ILE A 135 -0.98 -20.47 -5.97
C ILE A 135 -1.44 -21.61 -6.89
N ASP A 136 -2.73 -21.67 -7.23
CA ASP A 136 -3.26 -22.68 -8.14
C ASP A 136 -2.68 -22.55 -9.56
N THR A 137 -2.50 -21.33 -10.05
CA THR A 137 -1.87 -21.07 -11.36
C THR A 137 -0.41 -21.53 -11.37
N VAL A 138 0.35 -21.21 -10.32
CA VAL A 138 1.76 -21.64 -10.17
C VAL A 138 1.85 -23.16 -10.03
N LYS A 139 1.00 -23.76 -9.20
CA LYS A 139 0.92 -25.21 -9.01
C LYS A 139 0.59 -25.92 -10.33
N ASN A 140 -0.33 -25.38 -11.11
CA ASN A 140 -0.69 -25.93 -12.42
C ASN A 140 0.41 -25.74 -13.48
N ARG A 141 1.24 -24.69 -13.36
CA ARG A 141 2.38 -24.48 -14.26
C ARG A 141 3.59 -25.35 -13.89
N VAL A 142 3.80 -25.64 -12.60
CA VAL A 142 4.85 -26.54 -12.10
C VAL A 142 4.45 -28.02 -12.27
N ARG A 143 3.15 -28.33 -12.27
CA ARG A 143 2.61 -29.69 -12.44
C ARG A 143 2.34 -30.07 -13.90
N LYS A 144 2.42 -29.13 -14.84
CA LYS A 144 2.46 -29.47 -16.27
C LYS A 144 3.88 -29.98 -16.58
N PRO A 145 4.04 -31.24 -17.05
CA PRO A 145 5.33 -31.76 -17.49
C PRO A 145 5.86 -30.97 -18.70
#